data_AF-A0A972E2G1-F1
#
_entry.id   AF-A0A972E2G1-F1
#
_cell.length_a   1.000
_cell.length_b   1.000
_cell.length_c   1.000
_cell.angle_alpha   90.00
_cell.angle_beta   90.00
_cell.angle_gamma   90.00
#
_symmetry.space_group_name_H-M   'P 1'
#
loop_
_entity.id
_entity.type
_entity.pdbx_description
1 polymer ?
#
loop_
_entity_poly.entity_id
_entity_poly.type
_entity_poly.pdbx_seq_one_letter_code
_entity_poly.pdbx_strand_id
1 'polypeptide(L)'
;MHRFCVMLVFVLAVISVTQIAFAQILIFYGNLHAHTSYSDGVGDPWIAYTHAKNVGKLDVQGVTDHCHYLRYPLSDGSMRFPKTLQAAGEMNENGRFLTIAGFEWTLTGQGHITVYDTQSYTHRDESDLYQLYDWLY
;
A
#
# COMPACT_ATOMS: atom_id res chain seq x y z
N MET A 1 33.60 49.88 6.36
CA MET A 1 33.47 48.70 5.48
C MET A 1 33.74 47.38 6.21
N HIS A 2 34.86 47.22 6.92
CA HIS A 2 35.23 45.96 7.59
C HIS A 2 34.22 45.46 8.65
N ARG A 3 33.69 46.35 9.50
CA ARG A 3 32.70 46.02 10.54
C ARG A 3 31.34 45.58 10.00
N PHE A 4 30.97 46.05 8.81
CA PHE A 4 29.73 45.66 8.12
C PHE A 4 29.83 44.23 7.56
N CYS A 5 31.02 43.87 7.06
CA CYS A 5 31.29 42.55 6.49
C CYS A 5 31.26 41.45 7.58
N VAL A 6 31.82 41.73 8.75
CA VAL A 6 31.80 40.80 9.91
C VAL A 6 30.38 40.57 10.42
N MET A 7 29.56 41.62 10.50
CA MET A 7 28.16 41.52 10.93
C MET A 7 27.30 40.72 9.94
N LEU A 8 27.53 40.90 8.63
CA LEU A 8 26.85 40.15 7.58
C LEU A 8 27.19 38.65 7.61
N VAL A 9 28.48 38.30 7.81
CA VAL A 9 28.92 36.91 7.97
C VAL A 9 28.29 36.26 9.20
N PHE A 10 28.18 37.01 10.31
CA PHE A 10 27.55 36.52 11.53
C PHE A 10 26.03 36.28 11.35
N VAL A 11 25.33 37.19 10.68
CA VAL A 11 23.89 37.04 10.36
C VAL A 11 23.65 35.85 9.43
N LEU A 12 24.47 35.69 8.39
CA LEU A 12 24.38 34.55 7.48
C LEU A 12 24.67 33.22 8.18
N ALA A 13 25.63 33.19 9.11
CA ALA A 13 25.92 32.02 9.95
C ALA A 13 24.76 31.66 10.89
N VAL A 14 24.08 32.65 11.48
CA VAL A 14 22.90 32.44 12.33
C VAL A 14 21.70 31.94 11.51
N ILE A 15 21.47 32.47 10.30
CA ILE A 15 20.41 31.99 9.39
C ILE A 15 20.64 30.54 8.96
N SER A 16 21.90 30.16 8.71
CA SER A 16 22.25 28.78 8.32
C SER A 16 22.12 27.79 9.49
N VAL A 17 22.30 28.22 10.74
CA VAL A 17 22.06 27.38 11.94
C VAL A 17 20.56 27.19 12.24
N THR A 18 19.69 28.11 11.81
CA THR A 18 18.23 27.98 12.01
C THR A 18 17.51 27.04 11.03
N GLN A 19 18.19 26.51 10.01
CA GLN A 19 17.67 25.41 9.20
C GLN A 19 17.89 24.06 9.90
N ILE A 20 17.53 23.96 11.17
CA ILE A 20 17.28 22.65 11.78
C ILE A 20 16.09 22.10 11.02
N ALA A 21 16.36 21.12 10.16
CA ALA A 21 15.38 20.42 9.36
C ALA A 21 14.24 19.96 10.27
N PHE A 22 13.13 20.69 10.26
CA PHE A 22 11.87 20.16 10.74
C PHE A 22 11.57 19.00 9.81
N ALA A 23 11.59 17.78 10.36
CA ALA A 23 11.07 16.63 9.64
C ALA A 23 9.62 16.95 9.27
N GLN A 24 9.40 17.29 8.00
CA GLN A 24 8.06 17.52 7.49
C GLN A 24 7.36 16.16 7.53
N ILE A 25 6.36 16.03 8.40
CA ILE A 25 5.49 14.86 8.39
C ILE A 25 4.71 14.91 7.07
N LEU A 26 5.00 13.97 6.18
CA LEU A 26 4.22 13.78 4.96
C LEU A 26 2.89 13.11 5.34
N ILE A 27 1.79 13.69 4.90
CA ILE A 27 0.45 13.14 5.08
C ILE A 27 0.06 12.47 3.76
N PHE A 28 -0.29 11.19 3.83
CA PHE A 28 -0.77 10.42 2.68
C PHE A 28 -2.24 10.08 2.86
N TYR A 29 -3.02 10.24 1.80
CA TYR A 29 -4.41 9.84 1.75
C TYR A 29 -4.56 8.58 0.91
N GLY A 30 -5.12 7.52 1.48
CA GLY A 30 -5.16 6.24 0.81
C GLY A 30 -6.29 5.35 1.28
N ASN A 31 -6.53 4.31 0.49
CA ASN A 31 -7.47 3.25 0.80
C ASN A 31 -6.69 1.95 0.93
N LEU A 32 -6.66 1.37 2.13
CA LEU A 32 -5.89 0.18 2.41
C LEU A 32 -6.72 -1.11 2.31
N HIS A 33 -8.01 -1.04 2.00
CA HIS A 33 -8.88 -2.22 1.91
C HIS A 33 -9.80 -2.09 0.72
N ALA A 34 -9.60 -2.92 -0.30
CA ALA A 34 -10.43 -2.91 -1.49
C ALA A 34 -10.56 -4.30 -2.11
N HIS A 35 -11.72 -4.51 -2.73
CA HIS A 35 -12.09 -5.74 -3.40
C HIS A 35 -12.23 -5.52 -4.89
N THR A 36 -11.84 -6.52 -5.67
CA THR A 36 -11.93 -6.55 -7.13
C THR A 36 -12.79 -7.73 -7.56
N SER A 37 -12.94 -7.93 -8.87
CA SER A 37 -13.59 -9.12 -9.44
C SER A 37 -12.84 -10.42 -9.14
N TYR A 38 -11.68 -10.36 -8.47
CA TYR A 38 -10.95 -11.55 -8.02
C TYR A 38 -11.55 -12.12 -6.72
N SER A 39 -12.42 -11.39 -6.03
CA SER A 39 -13.31 -11.93 -5.01
C SER A 39 -14.77 -11.50 -5.25
N ASP A 40 -15.28 -10.54 -4.48
CA ASP A 40 -16.68 -10.09 -4.47
C ASP A 40 -16.85 -8.62 -4.87
N GLY A 41 -15.76 -7.97 -5.31
CA GLY A 41 -15.77 -6.63 -5.86
C GLY A 41 -16.02 -6.59 -7.39
N VAL A 42 -15.73 -5.44 -7.99
CA VAL A 42 -15.96 -5.17 -9.42
C VAL A 42 -14.72 -4.54 -10.05
N GLY A 43 -14.45 -4.90 -11.31
CA GLY A 43 -13.24 -4.50 -12.04
C GLY A 43 -12.03 -5.32 -11.58
N ASP A 44 -11.00 -5.42 -12.41
CA ASP A 44 -9.76 -6.12 -12.03
C ASP A 44 -8.83 -5.21 -11.20
N PRO A 45 -7.72 -5.73 -10.64
CA PRO A 45 -6.77 -4.92 -9.89
C PRO A 45 -6.16 -3.74 -10.67
N TRP A 46 -5.95 -3.86 -11.99
CA TRP A 46 -5.45 -2.74 -12.80
C TRP A 46 -6.44 -1.59 -12.83
N ILE A 47 -7.72 -1.89 -13.01
CA ILE A 47 -8.80 -0.90 -12.98
C ILE A 47 -8.86 -0.24 -11.59
N ALA A 48 -8.79 -1.03 -10.51
CA ALA A 48 -8.83 -0.51 -9.14
C ALA A 48 -7.69 0.50 -8.87
N TYR A 49 -6.44 0.12 -9.16
CA TYR A 49 -5.29 1.02 -9.00
C TYR A 49 -5.37 2.25 -9.91
N THR A 50 -5.77 2.06 -11.17
CA THR A 50 -5.93 3.17 -12.12
C THR A 50 -6.97 4.19 -11.64
N HIS A 51 -8.11 3.71 -11.14
CA HIS A 51 -9.18 4.57 -10.67
C HIS A 51 -8.78 5.31 -9.39
N ALA A 52 -8.20 4.62 -8.42
CA ALA A 52 -7.69 5.21 -7.19
C ALA A 52 -6.71 6.36 -7.46
N LYS A 53 -5.74 6.13 -8.35
CA LYS A 53 -4.74 7.13 -8.75
C LYS A 53 -5.35 8.29 -9.55
N ASN A 54 -6.07 7.99 -10.63
CA ASN A 54 -6.44 8.99 -11.62
C ASN A 54 -7.73 9.75 -11.27
N VAL A 55 -8.68 9.09 -10.62
CA VAL A 55 -9.98 9.67 -10.25
C VAL A 55 -10.00 10.02 -8.77
N GLY A 56 -9.66 9.05 -7.90
CA GLY A 56 -9.65 9.23 -6.44
C GLY A 56 -8.55 10.17 -5.94
N LYS A 57 -7.49 10.38 -6.74
CA LYS A 57 -6.29 11.14 -6.37
C LYS A 57 -5.67 10.65 -5.06
N LEU A 58 -5.74 9.34 -4.81
CA LEU A 58 -5.12 8.72 -3.65
C LEU A 58 -3.61 8.65 -3.82
N ASP A 59 -2.89 8.72 -2.70
CA ASP A 59 -1.45 8.46 -2.62
C ASP A 59 -1.15 6.96 -2.46
N VAL A 60 -2.08 6.20 -1.84
CA VAL A 60 -1.93 4.77 -1.57
C VAL A 60 -3.21 4.01 -1.88
N GLN A 61 -3.10 2.86 -2.53
CA GLN A 61 -4.19 1.90 -2.70
C GLN A 61 -3.73 0.48 -2.38
N GLY A 62 -4.45 -0.20 -1.49
CA GLY A 62 -4.32 -1.63 -1.24
C GLY A 62 -5.45 -2.42 -1.90
N VAL A 63 -5.12 -3.49 -2.63
CA VAL A 63 -6.08 -4.48 -3.14
C VAL A 63 -5.94 -5.75 -2.32
N THR A 64 -7.03 -6.15 -1.68
CA THR A 64 -7.06 -7.13 -0.59
C THR A 64 -8.24 -8.07 -0.75
N ASP A 65 -8.37 -8.67 -1.92
CA ASP A 65 -9.43 -9.63 -2.21
C ASP A 65 -9.49 -10.76 -1.17
N HIS A 66 -10.71 -11.26 -0.93
CA HIS A 66 -10.93 -12.34 0.03
C HIS A 66 -10.11 -13.59 -0.32
N CYS A 67 -9.34 -14.09 0.65
CA CYS A 67 -8.39 -15.20 0.47
C CYS A 67 -9.01 -16.47 -0.15
N HIS A 68 -10.30 -16.72 0.14
CA HIS A 68 -11.01 -17.93 -0.27
C HIS A 68 -11.39 -17.98 -1.75
N TYR A 69 -11.36 -16.84 -2.42
CA TYR A 69 -11.51 -16.77 -3.85
C TYR A 69 -10.17 -16.93 -4.59
N LEU A 70 -9.03 -16.66 -3.94
CA LEU A 70 -7.72 -16.63 -4.60
C LEU A 70 -7.24 -18.00 -5.08
N ARG A 71 -7.78 -19.09 -4.51
CA ARG A 71 -7.49 -20.48 -4.92
C ARG A 71 -8.08 -20.87 -6.27
N TYR A 72 -9.01 -20.08 -6.82
CA TYR A 72 -9.62 -20.37 -8.10
C TYR A 72 -8.93 -19.59 -9.22
N PRO A 73 -8.66 -20.22 -10.38
CA PRO A 73 -8.09 -19.52 -11.52
C PRO A 73 -9.08 -18.51 -12.12
N LEU A 74 -8.54 -17.56 -12.86
CA LEU A 74 -9.29 -16.71 -13.78
C LEU A 74 -9.69 -17.50 -15.03
N SER A 75 -10.54 -16.90 -15.88
CA SER A 75 -11.03 -17.53 -17.10
C SER A 75 -9.93 -17.90 -18.10
N ASP A 76 -8.77 -17.23 -18.03
CA ASP A 76 -7.60 -17.50 -18.87
C ASP A 76 -6.65 -18.55 -18.25
N GLY A 77 -7.00 -19.12 -17.10
CA GLY A 77 -6.19 -20.11 -16.37
C GLY A 77 -5.13 -19.52 -15.45
N SER A 78 -4.93 -18.20 -15.44
CA SER A 78 -3.98 -17.55 -14.52
C SER A 78 -4.53 -17.48 -13.09
N MET A 79 -3.64 -17.42 -12.09
CA MET A 79 -4.02 -17.34 -10.68
C MET A 79 -4.20 -15.90 -10.22
N ARG A 80 -5.24 -15.65 -9.42
CA ARG A 80 -5.68 -14.31 -9.00
C ARG A 80 -4.64 -13.55 -8.18
N PHE A 81 -4.01 -14.19 -7.19
CA PHE A 81 -3.03 -13.50 -6.34
C PHE A 81 -1.76 -13.08 -7.10
N PRO A 82 -1.12 -13.95 -7.92
CA PRO A 82 -0.05 -13.51 -8.82
C PRO A 82 -0.44 -12.36 -9.76
N LYS A 83 -1.67 -12.36 -10.29
CA LYS A 83 -2.16 -11.26 -11.11
C LYS A 83 -2.34 -9.95 -10.31
N THR A 84 -2.71 -10.04 -9.04
CA THR A 84 -2.78 -8.87 -8.13
C THR A 84 -1.39 -8.31 -7.83
N LEU A 85 -0.41 -9.18 -7.57
CA LEU A 85 1.00 -8.79 -7.41
C LEU A 85 1.55 -8.12 -8.67
N GLN A 86 1.25 -8.70 -9.85
CA GLN A 86 1.62 -8.13 -11.14
C GLN A 86 1.03 -6.73 -11.31
N ALA A 87 -0.27 -6.57 -11.08
CA ALA A 87 -0.94 -5.28 -11.18
C ALA A 87 -0.34 -4.24 -10.22
N ALA A 88 -0.05 -4.63 -8.98
CA ALA A 88 0.58 -3.73 -8.02
C ALA A 88 1.94 -3.25 -8.55
N GLY A 89 2.81 -4.18 -8.98
CA GLY A 89 4.12 -3.83 -9.54
C GLY A 89 4.06 -2.92 -10.76
N GLU A 90 3.14 -3.18 -11.70
CA GLU A 90 2.97 -2.39 -12.92
C GLU A 90 2.37 -1.00 -12.67
N MET A 91 1.50 -0.87 -11.67
CA MET A 91 0.75 0.36 -11.40
C MET A 91 1.38 1.27 -10.35
N ASN A 92 2.38 0.76 -9.60
CA ASN A 92 3.16 1.52 -8.64
C ASN A 92 3.96 2.64 -9.34
N GLU A 93 4.05 3.80 -8.70
CA GLU A 93 4.85 4.90 -9.19
C GLU A 93 5.62 5.58 -8.07
N ASN A 94 6.94 5.37 -8.08
CA ASN A 94 7.84 5.85 -7.04
C ASN A 94 7.69 7.36 -6.80
N GLY A 95 7.43 7.73 -5.55
CA GLY A 95 7.24 9.12 -5.12
C GLY A 95 5.91 9.75 -5.53
N ARG A 96 4.99 8.98 -6.15
CA ARG A 96 3.70 9.50 -6.63
C ARG A 96 2.50 8.65 -6.20
N PHE A 97 2.58 7.34 -6.26
CA PHE A 97 1.45 6.45 -5.95
C PHE A 97 1.96 5.08 -5.52
N LEU A 98 1.64 4.68 -4.29
CA LEU A 98 1.96 3.37 -3.74
C LEU A 98 0.80 2.41 -3.97
N THR A 99 1.09 1.28 -4.60
CA THR A 99 0.17 0.15 -4.72
C THR A 99 0.58 -0.95 -3.74
N ILE A 100 -0.41 -1.58 -3.11
CA ILE A 100 -0.17 -2.67 -2.17
C ILE A 100 -1.03 -3.86 -2.59
N ALA A 101 -0.40 -4.96 -2.98
CA ALA A 101 -1.07 -6.24 -3.10
C ALA A 101 -1.14 -6.92 -1.73
N GLY A 102 -2.32 -7.44 -1.41
CA GLY A 102 -2.59 -8.16 -0.18
C GLY A 102 -3.78 -9.08 -0.33
N PHE A 103 -4.24 -9.62 0.80
CA PHE A 103 -5.46 -10.41 0.86
C PHE A 103 -6.19 -10.12 2.16
N GLU A 104 -7.50 -10.31 2.14
CA GLU A 104 -8.30 -10.32 3.36
C GLU A 104 -8.48 -11.77 3.81
N TRP A 105 -7.84 -12.11 4.94
CA TRP A 105 -8.13 -13.33 5.67
C TRP A 105 -9.46 -13.15 6.40
N THR A 106 -10.49 -13.86 5.94
CA THR A 106 -11.88 -13.61 6.36
C THR A 106 -12.48 -14.87 6.95
N LEU A 107 -12.58 -14.96 8.28
CA LEU A 107 -13.16 -16.11 8.97
C LEU A 107 -14.52 -15.77 9.60
N THR A 108 -15.58 -16.41 9.10
CA THR A 108 -16.94 -16.20 9.58
C THR A 108 -17.03 -16.46 11.08
N GLY A 109 -17.46 -15.46 11.84
CA GLY A 109 -17.61 -15.53 13.30
C GLY A 109 -16.33 -15.27 14.10
N GLN A 110 -15.18 -15.05 13.45
CA GLN A 110 -13.89 -14.83 14.13
C GLN A 110 -13.20 -13.53 13.70
N GLY A 111 -13.68 -12.89 12.63
CA GLY A 111 -13.21 -11.58 12.21
C GLY A 111 -12.45 -11.63 10.89
N HIS A 112 -12.01 -10.45 10.47
CA HIS A 112 -11.45 -10.19 9.16
C HIS A 112 -10.12 -9.46 9.35
N ILE A 113 -9.05 -9.95 8.74
CA ILE A 113 -7.69 -9.42 8.90
C ILE A 113 -7.11 -9.20 7.52
N THR A 114 -6.73 -7.96 7.25
CA THR A 114 -6.08 -7.59 6.01
C THR A 114 -4.58 -7.72 6.15
N VAL A 115 -3.97 -8.48 5.24
CA VAL A 115 -2.52 -8.73 5.21
C VAL A 115 -1.93 -8.14 3.95
N TYR A 116 -0.84 -7.40 4.11
CA TYR A 116 -0.20 -6.64 3.05
C TYR A 116 1.19 -7.16 2.73
N ASP A 117 1.65 -6.91 1.50
CA ASP A 117 3.04 -7.03 1.06
C ASP A 117 3.64 -8.44 1.27
N THR A 118 2.85 -9.45 0.90
CA THR A 118 3.24 -10.87 0.99
C THR A 118 3.35 -11.50 -0.39
N GLN A 119 4.27 -12.45 -0.55
CA GLN A 119 4.48 -13.17 -1.82
C GLN A 119 3.54 -14.38 -1.97
N SER A 120 2.87 -14.78 -0.91
CA SER A 120 1.87 -15.85 -0.87
C SER A 120 0.73 -15.45 0.05
N TYR A 121 -0.34 -16.24 0.12
CA TYR A 121 -1.46 -16.01 1.01
C TYR A 121 -1.81 -17.29 1.77
N THR A 122 -2.45 -17.15 2.92
CA THR A 122 -3.05 -18.26 3.67
C THR A 122 -4.57 -18.18 3.66
N HIS A 123 -5.22 -19.27 4.03
CA HIS A 123 -6.64 -19.48 3.84
C HIS A 123 -7.35 -19.83 5.15
N ARG A 124 -8.53 -19.27 5.39
CA ARG A 124 -9.33 -19.49 6.61
C ARG A 124 -9.72 -20.96 6.86
N ASP A 125 -9.92 -21.76 5.80
CA ASP A 125 -10.27 -23.19 5.90
C ASP A 125 -9.04 -24.02 6.34
N GLU A 126 -7.85 -23.43 6.32
CA GLU A 126 -6.57 -24.08 6.60
C GLU A 126 -5.84 -23.45 7.79
N SER A 127 -6.39 -22.36 8.34
CA SER A 127 -5.77 -21.59 9.43
C SER A 127 -6.83 -21.00 10.37
N ASP A 128 -6.54 -20.97 11.67
CA ASP A 128 -7.17 -20.09 12.65
C ASP A 128 -6.34 -18.81 12.86
N LEU A 129 -6.74 -17.98 13.85
CA LEU A 129 -6.03 -16.74 14.17
C LEU A 129 -4.55 -16.98 14.54
N TYR A 130 -4.25 -18.03 15.32
CA TYR A 130 -2.89 -18.31 15.76
C TYR A 130 -2.04 -18.81 14.59
N GLN A 131 -2.60 -19.68 13.75
CA GLN A 131 -1.94 -20.17 12.55
C GLN A 131 -1.71 -19.07 11.51
N LEU A 132 -2.62 -18.08 11.41
CA LEU A 132 -2.39 -16.88 10.62
C LEU A 132 -1.17 -16.10 11.14
N TYR A 133 -1.06 -15.93 12.46
CA TYR A 133 0.11 -15.25 13.04
C TYR A 133 1.40 -16.05 12.85
N ASP A 134 1.39 -17.36 13.06
CA ASP A 134 2.54 -18.22 12.80
C ASP A 134 2.98 -18.17 11.32
N TRP A 135 2.05 -17.95 10.40
CA TRP A 135 2.35 -17.79 8.98
C TRP A 135 2.99 -16.41 8.65
N LEU A 136 2.77 -15.39 9.49
CA LEU A 136 3.28 -14.03 9.26
C LEU A 136 4.76 -13.83 9.61
N TYR A 137 5.39 -14.70 10.43
CA TYR A 137 6.77 -14.54 10.89
C TYR A 137 7.58 -15.84 10.95
#